data_AF-A0A4Q3W4C3-F1
#
_entry.id   AF-A0A4Q3W4C3-F1
#
_cell.length_a   1.000
_cell.length_b   1.000
_cell.length_c   1.000
_cell.angle_alpha   90.00
_cell.angle_beta   90.00
_cell.angle_gamma   90.00
#
_symmetry.space_group_name_H-M   'P 1'
#
loop_
_entity.id
_entity.type
_entity.pdbx_description
1 polymer ?
#
loop_
_entity_poly.entity_id
_entity_poly.type
_entity_poly.pdbx_seq_one_letter_code
_entity_poly.pdbx_strand_id
1 'polypeptide(L)'
;MKPIGVFDSGYGGLTVLKEFIKLLPQYDYLYLGDNARAPYGSRNYDTVYAYTLQCVEWFFRHECDLVILACNTASAKALRTIQQNDLHRFGKGKRVLGVIRPTAEVIGHYSSSGHVGIFGTPGTVQSNSYVLEIEKFFPPVIISQEACPMWVPLVENNEYNKAGADYFIRHNIENLLGQDDQIDTVLLACTHYPVLEEKIRAHLPEKVKIVSQGEIVANSLADYLQRHPEIEEKCSRNGTRRFCTTGDKADFDSHASLFFGSRVEAEHVDVDTLYAPSQGKRYGLPSTHIFDDTGKKRGEDLTRDEVRRVAEGFGPFGLLGDQFGEGNAWFPFDSDQSFWFYERAREIAADPQCKWPTVFFGGYG
;
A
#
# COMPACT_ATOMS: atom_id res chain seq x y z
N MET A 1 -1.12 26.09 5.45
CA MET A 1 -2.04 25.29 4.63
C MET A 1 -1.24 24.24 3.88
N LYS A 2 -1.83 23.08 3.59
CA LYS A 2 -1.13 21.81 3.33
C LYS A 2 -1.86 20.98 2.26
N PRO A 3 -1.17 20.26 1.37
CA PRO A 3 -1.84 19.43 0.37
C PRO A 3 -2.55 18.23 1.01
N ILE A 4 -3.53 17.68 0.29
CA ILE A 4 -4.13 16.38 0.60
C ILE A 4 -3.24 15.29 0.00
N GLY A 5 -2.75 14.38 0.85
CA GLY A 5 -1.97 13.23 0.41
C GLY A 5 -2.87 12.15 -0.16
N VAL A 6 -2.50 11.56 -1.30
CA VAL A 6 -3.20 10.43 -1.92
C VAL A 6 -2.21 9.31 -2.18
N PHE A 7 -2.37 8.20 -1.47
CA PHE A 7 -1.48 7.05 -1.53
C PHE A 7 -2.08 5.91 -2.35
N ASP A 8 -1.27 5.29 -3.20
CA ASP A 8 -1.57 4.00 -3.81
C ASP A 8 -0.32 3.12 -3.87
N SER A 9 -0.52 1.80 -4.02
CA SER A 9 0.61 0.88 -4.22
C SER A 9 1.28 1.05 -5.59
N GLY A 10 0.65 1.75 -6.54
CA GLY A 10 1.24 2.02 -7.85
C GLY A 10 0.42 3.05 -8.63
N TYR A 11 -0.10 2.63 -9.79
CA TYR A 11 -0.81 3.49 -10.73
C TYR A 11 -2.28 3.72 -10.43
N GLY A 12 -2.95 2.67 -9.94
CA GLY A 12 -4.40 2.59 -9.96
C GLY A 12 -5.05 3.77 -9.23
N GLY A 13 -4.46 4.23 -8.13
CA GLY A 13 -4.99 5.33 -7.32
C GLY A 13 -5.18 6.64 -8.07
N LEU A 14 -4.54 6.81 -9.24
CA LEU A 14 -4.78 7.94 -10.13
C LEU A 14 -6.25 7.99 -10.62
N THR A 15 -6.95 6.86 -10.71
CA THR A 15 -8.39 6.83 -11.03
C THR A 15 -9.22 7.51 -9.94
N VAL A 16 -8.86 7.33 -8.67
CA VAL A 16 -9.50 7.98 -7.52
C VAL A 16 -9.13 9.47 -7.48
N LEU A 17 -7.84 9.79 -7.66
CA LEU A 17 -7.38 11.18 -7.68
C LEU A 17 -8.02 11.99 -8.81
N LYS A 18 -8.25 11.39 -9.98
CA LYS A 18 -8.97 12.02 -11.09
C LYS A 18 -10.36 12.49 -10.67
N GLU A 19 -11.12 11.66 -9.96
CA GLU A 19 -12.45 12.03 -9.47
C GLU A 19 -12.39 13.06 -8.33
N PHE A 20 -11.36 13.02 -7.48
CA PHE A 20 -11.13 14.10 -6.50
C PHE A 20 -10.92 15.44 -7.18
N ILE A 21 -10.06 15.50 -8.19
CA ILE A 21 -9.76 16.73 -8.92
C ILE A 21 -10.99 17.25 -9.68
N LYS A 22 -11.80 16.35 -10.24
CA LYS A 22 -13.04 16.73 -10.95
C LYS A 22 -14.04 17.39 -10.00
N LEU A 23 -14.22 16.85 -8.80
CA LEU A 23 -15.21 17.34 -7.83
C LEU A 23 -14.68 18.49 -6.95
N LEU A 24 -13.41 18.42 -6.57
CA LEU A 24 -12.75 19.32 -5.62
C LEU A 24 -11.48 19.95 -6.22
N PRO A 25 -11.57 20.63 -7.38
CA PRO A 25 -10.41 21.13 -8.14
C PRO A 25 -9.62 22.21 -7.39
N GLN A 26 -10.20 22.82 -6.36
CA GLN A 26 -9.56 23.88 -5.60
C GLN A 26 -8.40 23.38 -4.75
N TYR A 27 -8.40 22.13 -4.27
CA TYR A 27 -7.38 21.66 -3.34
C TYR A 27 -6.07 21.30 -4.03
N ASP A 28 -4.99 21.43 -3.26
CA ASP A 28 -3.69 20.90 -3.65
C ASP A 28 -3.60 19.41 -3.32
N TYR A 29 -3.04 18.62 -4.24
CA TYR A 29 -2.88 17.17 -4.07
C TYR A 29 -1.41 16.77 -4.22
N LEU A 30 -0.96 15.89 -3.31
CA LEU A 30 0.30 15.17 -3.43
C LEU A 30 -0.01 13.69 -3.57
N TYR A 31 0.34 13.10 -4.71
CA TYR A 31 0.18 11.68 -4.98
C TYR A 31 1.49 10.92 -4.76
N LEU A 32 1.43 9.74 -4.15
CA LEU A 32 2.54 8.80 -4.09
C LEU A 32 2.08 7.41 -4.54
N GLY A 33 2.70 6.91 -5.61
CA GLY A 33 2.63 5.50 -6.03
C GLY A 33 3.85 4.74 -5.53
N ASP A 34 3.64 3.66 -4.76
CA ASP A 34 4.74 2.82 -4.27
C ASP A 34 5.16 1.72 -5.26
N ASN A 35 5.41 2.12 -6.51
CA ASN A 35 5.63 1.21 -7.64
C ASN A 35 6.84 0.27 -7.46
N ALA A 36 7.90 0.68 -6.74
CA ALA A 36 9.06 -0.20 -6.48
C ALA A 36 8.72 -1.42 -5.62
N ARG A 37 7.61 -1.38 -4.87
CA ARG A 37 7.17 -2.46 -3.98
C ARG A 37 5.79 -3.00 -4.37
N ALA A 38 5.24 -2.55 -5.49
CA ALA A 38 4.06 -3.14 -6.10
C ALA A 38 4.30 -4.62 -6.49
N PRO A 39 3.23 -5.41 -6.69
CA PRO A 39 1.86 -5.15 -6.24
C PRO A 39 1.69 -5.48 -4.75
N TYR A 40 0.77 -4.79 -4.06
CA TYR A 40 0.43 -5.12 -2.67
C TYR A 40 -0.55 -6.29 -2.57
N GLY A 41 -1.35 -6.54 -3.62
CA GLY A 41 -2.47 -7.48 -3.60
C GLY A 41 -2.10 -8.93 -3.22
N SER A 42 -0.89 -9.37 -3.52
CA SER A 42 -0.39 -10.72 -3.21
C SER A 42 0.45 -10.79 -1.92
N ARG A 43 0.74 -9.65 -1.29
CA ARG A 43 1.59 -9.59 -0.10
C ARG A 43 0.82 -9.91 1.17
N ASN A 44 1.52 -10.41 2.19
CA ASN A 44 0.93 -10.70 3.50
C ASN A 44 0.54 -9.41 4.24
N TYR A 45 -0.14 -9.57 5.38
CA TYR A 45 -0.66 -8.45 6.17
C TYR A 45 0.45 -7.53 6.69
N ASP A 46 1.47 -8.10 7.33
CA ASP A 46 2.55 -7.36 7.99
C ASP A 46 3.37 -6.53 7.00
N THR A 47 3.66 -7.10 5.83
CA THR A 47 4.36 -6.39 4.75
C THR A 47 3.54 -5.21 4.23
N VAL A 48 2.24 -5.41 3.96
CA VAL A 48 1.36 -4.33 3.47
C VAL A 48 1.23 -3.23 4.53
N TYR A 49 1.08 -3.61 5.79
CA TYR A 49 1.06 -2.67 6.91
C TYR A 49 2.34 -1.85 6.98
N ALA A 50 3.51 -2.50 7.00
CA ALA A 50 4.81 -1.83 7.11
C ALA A 50 5.04 -0.85 5.95
N TYR A 51 4.80 -1.28 4.71
CA TYR A 51 5.00 -0.41 3.55
C TYR A 51 4.02 0.76 3.54
N THR A 52 2.75 0.53 3.88
CA THR A 52 1.74 1.59 3.94
C THR A 52 2.08 2.61 5.04
N LEU A 53 2.50 2.16 6.22
CA LEU A 53 2.88 3.04 7.32
C LEU A 53 4.05 3.95 6.91
N GLN A 54 5.09 3.41 6.27
CA GLN A 54 6.23 4.21 5.79
C GLN A 54 5.80 5.29 4.78
N CYS A 55 4.86 4.97 3.89
CA CYS A 55 4.30 5.94 2.95
C CYS A 55 3.47 7.02 3.67
N VAL A 56 2.66 6.65 4.65
CA VAL A 56 1.90 7.60 5.51
C VAL A 56 2.85 8.54 6.26
N GLU A 57 3.92 8.01 6.84
CA GLU A 57 4.94 8.81 7.52
C GLU A 57 5.63 9.78 6.55
N TRP A 58 5.95 9.33 5.34
CA TRP A 58 6.48 10.18 4.29
C TRP A 58 5.53 11.33 3.97
N PHE A 59 4.23 11.07 3.80
CA PHE A 59 3.24 12.13 3.60
C PHE A 59 3.21 13.14 4.74
N PHE A 60 3.31 12.67 5.98
CA PHE A 60 3.31 13.56 7.14
C PHE A 60 4.56 14.43 7.20
N ARG A 61 5.73 13.93 6.76
CA ARG A 61 6.96 14.72 6.58
C ARG A 61 6.87 15.72 5.43
N HIS A 62 6.09 15.42 4.40
CA HIS A 62 5.81 16.30 3.26
C HIS A 62 4.57 17.18 3.48
N GLU A 63 4.30 17.49 4.75
CA GLU A 63 3.26 18.39 5.20
C GLU A 63 1.83 18.01 4.81
N CYS A 64 1.51 16.76 4.45
CA CYS A 64 0.11 16.34 4.37
C CYS A 64 -0.42 16.09 5.79
N ASP A 65 -1.47 16.78 6.23
CA ASP A 65 -2.14 16.47 7.49
C ASP A 65 -3.30 15.46 7.29
N LEU A 66 -3.84 15.41 6.08
CA LEU A 66 -4.85 14.45 5.64
C LEU A 66 -4.26 13.57 4.54
N VAL A 67 -4.29 12.25 4.74
CA VAL A 67 -3.83 11.25 3.78
C VAL A 67 -4.97 10.30 3.44
N ILE A 68 -5.20 10.06 2.15
CA ILE A 68 -6.20 9.14 1.63
C ILE A 68 -5.47 7.92 1.05
N LEU A 69 -5.73 6.73 1.61
CA LEU A 69 -5.26 5.47 1.05
C LEU A 69 -6.22 5.06 -0.09
N ALA A 70 -5.90 5.46 -1.32
CA ALA A 70 -6.66 5.08 -2.51
C ALA A 70 -6.59 3.57 -2.79
N CYS A 71 -5.45 2.94 -2.50
CA CYS A 71 -5.28 1.50 -2.68
C CYS A 71 -6.24 0.70 -1.78
N ASN A 72 -7.08 -0.13 -2.40
CA ASN A 72 -7.99 -1.03 -1.70
C ASN A 72 -7.25 -2.01 -0.77
N THR A 73 -6.15 -2.59 -1.24
CA THR A 73 -5.36 -3.54 -0.44
C THR A 73 -4.77 -2.87 0.80
N ALA A 74 -4.24 -1.65 0.66
CA ALA A 74 -3.72 -0.88 1.78
C ALA A 74 -4.83 -0.45 2.75
N SER A 75 -5.98 0.00 2.22
CA SER A 75 -7.16 0.31 3.03
C SER A 75 -7.66 -0.90 3.81
N ALA A 76 -7.67 -2.08 3.19
CA ALA A 76 -8.16 -3.32 3.77
C ALA A 76 -7.23 -3.87 4.87
N LYS A 77 -5.92 -3.86 4.61
CA LYS A 77 -4.93 -4.51 5.49
C LYS A 77 -4.29 -3.54 6.49
N ALA A 78 -4.03 -2.29 6.13
CA ALA A 78 -3.20 -1.42 6.96
C ALA A 78 -3.98 -0.34 7.72
N LEU A 79 -5.04 0.21 7.13
CA LEU A 79 -5.67 1.46 7.60
C LEU A 79 -6.07 1.42 9.07
N ARG A 80 -6.82 0.39 9.50
CA ARG A 80 -7.35 0.30 10.86
C ARG A 80 -6.22 0.23 11.88
N THR A 81 -5.20 -0.56 11.60
CA THR A 81 -4.02 -0.72 12.47
C THR A 81 -3.26 0.59 12.58
N ILE A 82 -3.02 1.29 11.45
CA ILE A 82 -2.39 2.62 11.45
C ILE A 82 -3.19 3.62 12.28
N GLN A 83 -4.52 3.66 12.13
CA GLN A 83 -5.38 4.57 12.86
C GLN A 83 -5.37 4.30 14.38
N GLN A 84 -5.31 3.02 14.79
CA GLN A 84 -5.39 2.62 16.19
C GLN A 84 -4.01 2.69 16.89
N ASN A 85 -2.96 2.25 16.22
CA ASN A 85 -1.66 1.99 16.85
C ASN A 85 -0.62 3.08 16.57
N ASP A 86 -0.72 3.81 15.45
CA ASP A 86 0.35 4.71 15.03
C ASP A 86 -0.06 6.18 15.02
N LEU A 87 -1.33 6.46 14.68
CA LEU A 87 -1.78 7.84 14.43
C LEU A 87 -1.57 8.78 15.62
N HIS A 88 -1.66 8.27 16.85
CA HIS A 88 -1.46 9.03 18.08
C HIS A 88 -0.03 9.59 18.20
N ARG A 89 0.96 8.96 17.54
CA ARG A 89 2.38 9.34 17.56
C ARG A 89 2.69 10.54 16.66
N PHE A 90 1.85 10.80 15.64
CA PHE A 90 2.07 11.88 14.66
C PHE A 90 1.38 13.20 15.00
N GLY A 91 0.57 13.22 16.06
CA GLY A 91 -0.10 14.41 16.58
C GLY A 91 -1.59 14.50 16.24
N LYS A 92 -2.33 15.24 17.07
CA LYS A 92 -3.82 15.24 17.09
C LYS A 92 -4.50 15.69 15.78
N GLY A 93 -3.79 16.42 14.92
CA GLY A 93 -4.32 16.94 13.66
C GLY A 93 -4.15 16.01 12.45
N LYS A 94 -3.38 14.92 12.58
CA LYS A 94 -3.11 14.00 11.48
C LYS A 94 -4.26 13.03 11.25
N ARG A 95 -4.60 12.78 10.00
CA ARG A 95 -5.68 11.88 9.59
C ARG A 95 -5.25 10.99 8.44
N VAL A 96 -5.66 9.73 8.51
CA VAL A 96 -5.54 8.76 7.42
C VAL A 96 -6.92 8.19 7.19
N LEU A 97 -7.43 8.29 5.97
CA LEU A 97 -8.71 7.73 5.53
C LEU A 97 -8.47 6.71 4.42
N GLY A 98 -9.48 5.91 4.08
CA GLY A 98 -9.39 4.95 2.99
C GLY A 98 -10.71 4.81 2.23
N VAL A 99 -10.71 3.96 1.21
CA VAL A 99 -11.77 3.89 0.19
C VAL A 99 -12.90 2.90 0.50
N ILE A 100 -12.66 1.96 1.42
CA ILE A 100 -13.61 0.86 1.71
C ILE A 100 -14.87 1.40 2.40
N ARG A 101 -14.70 2.16 3.48
CA ARG A 101 -15.83 2.66 4.28
C ARG A 101 -16.78 3.58 3.49
N PRO A 102 -16.29 4.58 2.72
CA PRO A 102 -17.16 5.36 1.82
C PRO A 102 -18.03 4.50 0.90
N THR A 103 -17.46 3.39 0.41
CA THR A 103 -18.16 2.46 -0.48
C THR A 103 -19.17 1.62 0.29
N ALA A 104 -18.78 1.09 1.46
CA ALA A 104 -19.64 0.27 2.30
C ALA A 104 -20.89 1.03 2.80
N GLU A 105 -20.78 2.34 3.01
CA GLU A 105 -21.88 3.20 3.47
C GLU A 105 -22.99 3.36 2.42
N VAL A 106 -22.72 3.12 1.13
CA VAL A 106 -23.67 3.38 0.04
C VAL A 106 -23.99 2.17 -0.83
N ILE A 107 -23.13 1.15 -0.88
CA ILE A 107 -23.22 0.06 -1.86
C ILE A 107 -24.54 -0.72 -1.79
N GLY A 108 -25.13 -0.87 -0.61
CA GLY A 108 -26.41 -1.55 -0.42
C GLY A 108 -27.58 -0.87 -1.15
N HIS A 109 -27.47 0.42 -1.47
CA HIS A 109 -28.49 1.14 -2.24
C HIS A 109 -28.43 0.91 -3.76
N TYR A 110 -27.35 0.29 -4.26
CA TYR A 110 -27.20 0.02 -5.69
C TYR A 110 -27.90 -1.27 -6.13
N SER A 111 -28.04 -2.22 -5.19
CA SER A 111 -28.67 -3.52 -5.43
C SER A 111 -30.16 -3.48 -5.15
N SER A 112 -30.93 -4.05 -6.08
CA SER A 112 -32.37 -4.27 -5.93
C SER A 112 -32.67 -5.67 -5.38
N SER A 113 -31.82 -6.66 -5.65
CA SER A 113 -31.94 -8.01 -5.09
C SER A 113 -31.43 -8.10 -3.65
N GLY A 114 -30.56 -7.17 -3.24
CA GLY A 114 -29.82 -7.27 -1.98
C GLY A 114 -28.58 -8.18 -2.07
N HIS A 115 -28.17 -8.58 -3.29
CA HIS A 115 -27.01 -9.44 -3.53
C HIS A 115 -25.94 -8.68 -4.32
N VAL A 116 -24.78 -8.50 -3.71
CA VAL A 116 -23.67 -7.73 -4.27
C VAL A 116 -22.44 -8.63 -4.41
N GLY A 117 -21.90 -8.67 -5.63
CA GLY A 117 -20.62 -9.29 -5.92
C GLY A 117 -19.46 -8.29 -5.78
N ILE A 118 -18.29 -8.74 -5.38
CA ILE A 118 -17.09 -7.89 -5.25
C ILE A 118 -15.93 -8.54 -5.98
N PHE A 119 -15.36 -7.82 -6.95
CA PHE A 119 -14.08 -8.18 -7.54
C PHE A 119 -12.97 -7.40 -6.83
N GLY A 120 -11.97 -8.09 -6.30
CA GLY A 120 -10.85 -7.46 -5.61
C GLY A 120 -9.53 -8.21 -5.77
N THR A 121 -8.44 -7.62 -5.27
CA THR A 121 -7.17 -8.35 -5.15
C THR A 121 -7.30 -9.49 -4.14
N PRO A 122 -6.45 -10.54 -4.20
CA PRO A 122 -6.44 -11.59 -3.18
C PRO A 122 -6.36 -11.03 -1.76
N GLY A 123 -5.50 -10.04 -1.54
CA GLY A 123 -5.38 -9.39 -0.25
C GLY A 123 -6.61 -8.62 0.20
N THR A 124 -7.35 -8.00 -0.73
CA THR A 124 -8.61 -7.31 -0.40
C THR A 124 -9.68 -8.32 0.00
N VAL A 125 -9.88 -9.37 -0.80
CA VAL A 125 -10.89 -10.42 -0.56
C VAL A 125 -10.60 -11.18 0.74
N GLN A 126 -9.35 -11.62 0.95
CA GLN A 126 -8.93 -12.35 2.15
C GLN A 126 -9.07 -11.53 3.44
N SER A 127 -8.99 -10.19 3.37
CA SER A 127 -9.16 -9.34 4.55
C SER A 127 -10.59 -9.36 5.11
N ASN A 128 -11.56 -9.75 4.28
CA ASN A 128 -12.99 -9.67 4.55
C ASN A 128 -13.51 -8.27 4.90
N SER A 129 -12.73 -7.21 4.61
CA SER A 129 -13.05 -5.85 5.04
C SER A 129 -14.37 -5.35 4.44
N TYR A 130 -14.65 -5.65 3.18
CA TYR A 130 -15.92 -5.25 2.57
C TYR A 130 -17.12 -5.92 3.22
N VAL A 131 -17.08 -7.24 3.43
CA VAL A 131 -18.16 -7.98 4.10
C VAL A 131 -18.43 -7.37 5.48
N LEU A 132 -17.37 -7.21 6.28
CA LEU A 132 -17.47 -6.68 7.64
C LEU A 132 -17.95 -5.22 7.70
N GLU A 133 -17.53 -4.36 6.77
CA GLU A 133 -17.96 -2.97 6.76
C GLU A 133 -19.37 -2.81 6.19
N ILE A 134 -19.74 -3.55 5.15
CA ILE A 134 -21.09 -3.48 4.55
C ILE A 134 -22.15 -4.02 5.51
N GLU A 135 -21.87 -5.13 6.21
CA GLU A 135 -22.81 -5.72 7.18
C GLU A 135 -23.24 -4.73 8.28
N LYS A 136 -22.38 -3.77 8.66
CA LYS A 136 -22.71 -2.74 9.65
C LYS A 136 -23.79 -1.76 9.17
N PHE A 137 -23.84 -1.48 7.88
CA PHE A 137 -24.78 -0.51 7.29
C PHE A 137 -25.98 -1.20 6.64
N PHE A 138 -25.77 -2.39 6.09
CA PHE A 138 -26.76 -3.17 5.37
C PHE A 138 -26.74 -4.64 5.81
N PRO A 139 -27.14 -4.98 7.05
CA PRO A 139 -27.13 -6.36 7.54
C PRO A 139 -27.84 -7.40 6.65
N PRO A 140 -28.94 -7.07 5.92
CA PRO A 140 -29.60 -8.02 5.02
C PRO A 140 -28.89 -8.26 3.69
N VAL A 141 -27.89 -7.44 3.32
CA VAL A 141 -27.23 -7.56 2.02
C VAL A 141 -26.26 -8.74 2.04
N ILE A 142 -26.36 -9.60 1.02
CA ILE A 142 -25.51 -10.77 0.83
C ILE A 142 -24.33 -10.38 -0.06
N ILE A 143 -23.11 -10.69 0.40
CA ILE A 143 -21.87 -10.36 -0.28
C ILE A 143 -21.16 -11.63 -0.73
N SER A 144 -20.89 -11.72 -2.04
CA SER A 144 -19.98 -12.72 -2.62
C SER A 144 -18.72 -12.01 -3.11
N GLN A 145 -17.55 -12.63 -2.93
CA GLN A 145 -16.27 -12.02 -3.29
C GLN A 145 -15.49 -12.94 -4.22
N GLU A 146 -14.83 -12.36 -5.21
CA GLU A 146 -13.92 -13.04 -6.11
C GLU A 146 -12.58 -12.32 -6.16
N ALA A 147 -11.51 -13.10 -5.92
CA ALA A 147 -10.15 -12.60 -6.03
C ALA A 147 -9.70 -12.68 -7.49
N CYS A 148 -9.27 -11.55 -8.05
CA CYS A 148 -8.83 -11.44 -9.45
C CYS A 148 -7.33 -11.14 -9.55
N PRO A 149 -6.43 -12.10 -9.22
CA PRO A 149 -4.99 -11.86 -9.14
C PRO A 149 -4.37 -11.41 -10.47
N MET A 150 -4.93 -11.83 -11.60
CA MET A 150 -4.38 -11.55 -12.93
C MET A 150 -4.82 -10.20 -13.51
N TRP A 151 -5.88 -9.57 -12.96
CA TRP A 151 -6.42 -8.34 -13.55
C TRP A 151 -5.48 -7.15 -13.44
N VAL A 152 -4.76 -7.00 -12.31
CA VAL A 152 -3.74 -5.94 -12.15
C VAL A 152 -2.57 -6.14 -13.14
N PRO A 153 -1.91 -7.32 -13.19
CA PRO A 153 -0.88 -7.58 -14.19
C PRO A 153 -1.32 -7.34 -15.63
N LEU A 154 -2.55 -7.70 -16.00
CA LEU A 154 -3.06 -7.45 -17.35
C LEU A 154 -3.10 -5.96 -17.69
N VAL A 155 -3.53 -5.11 -16.74
CA VAL A 155 -3.56 -3.66 -16.93
C VAL A 155 -2.13 -3.09 -16.98
N GLU A 156 -1.29 -3.41 -16.01
CA GLU A 156 0.06 -2.84 -15.90
C GLU A 156 1.00 -3.29 -17.03
N ASN A 157 0.77 -4.44 -17.65
CA ASN A 157 1.55 -4.91 -18.81
C ASN A 157 0.92 -4.52 -20.16
N ASN A 158 -0.09 -3.65 -20.20
CA ASN A 158 -0.81 -3.25 -21.41
C ASN A 158 -1.41 -4.43 -22.21
N GLU A 159 -1.81 -5.50 -21.51
CA GLU A 159 -2.44 -6.70 -22.07
C GLU A 159 -3.98 -6.68 -21.90
N TYR A 160 -4.51 -5.71 -21.16
CA TYR A 160 -5.91 -5.67 -20.73
C TYR A 160 -6.95 -5.62 -21.85
N ASN A 161 -6.60 -5.06 -23.01
CA ASN A 161 -7.49 -4.96 -24.16
C ASN A 161 -7.36 -6.14 -25.14
N LYS A 162 -6.41 -7.05 -24.92
CA LYS A 162 -6.14 -8.18 -25.82
C LYS A 162 -7.01 -9.38 -25.47
N ALA A 163 -7.13 -10.31 -26.42
CA ALA A 163 -7.96 -11.52 -26.28
C ALA A 163 -7.56 -12.41 -25.08
N GLY A 164 -6.29 -12.36 -24.64
CA GLY A 164 -5.84 -13.08 -23.45
C GLY A 164 -6.51 -12.61 -22.16
N ALA A 165 -6.85 -11.32 -22.05
CA ALA A 165 -7.53 -10.78 -20.88
C ALA A 165 -8.97 -11.33 -20.73
N ASP A 166 -9.64 -11.59 -21.85
CA ASP A 166 -11.01 -12.11 -21.86
C ASP A 166 -11.14 -13.45 -21.12
N TYR A 167 -10.12 -14.31 -21.22
CA TYR A 167 -10.11 -15.58 -20.51
C TYR A 167 -10.18 -15.38 -18.98
N PHE A 168 -9.28 -14.56 -18.42
CA PHE A 168 -9.22 -14.34 -16.97
C PHE A 168 -10.44 -13.57 -16.47
N ILE A 169 -10.90 -12.55 -17.21
CA ILE A 169 -12.08 -11.77 -16.84
C ILE A 169 -13.33 -12.65 -16.80
N ARG A 170 -13.57 -13.43 -17.86
CA ARG A 170 -14.70 -14.36 -17.92
C ARG A 170 -14.62 -15.40 -16.80
N HIS A 171 -13.45 -16.00 -16.57
CA HIS A 171 -13.27 -16.99 -15.52
C HIS A 171 -13.66 -16.45 -14.14
N ASN A 172 -13.17 -15.25 -13.78
CA ASN A 172 -13.51 -14.64 -12.49
C ASN A 172 -14.99 -14.25 -12.41
N ILE A 173 -15.60 -13.77 -13.50
CA ILE A 173 -17.05 -13.48 -13.54
C ILE A 173 -17.87 -14.74 -13.32
N GLU A 174 -17.55 -15.83 -14.02
CA GLU A 174 -18.23 -17.12 -13.88
C GLU A 174 -18.09 -17.68 -12.46
N ASN A 175 -16.90 -17.57 -11.85
CA ASN A 175 -16.70 -17.95 -10.45
C ASN A 175 -17.58 -17.14 -9.50
N LEU A 176 -17.63 -15.81 -9.66
CA LEU A 176 -18.43 -14.94 -8.79
C LEU A 176 -19.93 -15.23 -8.91
N LEU A 177 -20.44 -15.32 -10.14
CA LEU A 177 -21.86 -15.60 -10.40
C LEU A 177 -22.25 -17.05 -10.07
N GLY A 178 -21.29 -17.97 -10.10
CA GLY A 178 -21.48 -19.35 -9.65
C GLY A 178 -21.62 -19.49 -8.13
N GLN A 179 -21.14 -18.52 -7.35
CA GLN A 179 -21.36 -18.47 -5.90
C GLN A 179 -22.80 -18.03 -5.56
N ASP A 180 -23.38 -17.15 -6.38
CA ASP A 180 -24.68 -16.54 -6.13
C ASP A 180 -25.30 -15.98 -7.43
N ASP A 181 -26.39 -16.61 -7.88
CA ASP A 181 -27.08 -16.27 -9.13
C ASP A 181 -28.04 -15.07 -9.01
N GLN A 182 -28.24 -14.57 -7.78
CA GLN A 182 -29.07 -13.40 -7.47
C GLN A 182 -28.29 -12.09 -7.51
N ILE A 183 -26.95 -12.13 -7.67
CA ILE A 183 -26.12 -10.94 -7.84
C ILE A 183 -26.67 -10.06 -8.96
N ASP A 184 -27.02 -8.83 -8.62
CA ASP A 184 -27.48 -7.81 -9.57
C ASP A 184 -26.55 -6.58 -9.62
N THR A 185 -25.53 -6.56 -8.77
CA THR A 185 -24.59 -5.46 -8.63
C THR A 185 -23.21 -6.02 -8.35
N VAL A 186 -22.19 -5.54 -9.05
CA VAL A 186 -20.79 -5.87 -8.78
C VAL A 186 -19.98 -4.62 -8.49
N LEU A 187 -19.16 -4.69 -7.44
CA LEU A 187 -18.22 -3.65 -7.07
C LEU A 187 -16.82 -3.95 -7.62
N LEU A 188 -16.22 -2.96 -8.27
CA LEU A 188 -14.82 -2.98 -8.68
C LEU A 188 -13.93 -2.49 -7.53
N ALA A 189 -13.59 -3.39 -6.61
CA ALA A 189 -12.82 -3.11 -5.38
C ALA A 189 -11.30 -3.16 -5.58
N CYS A 190 -10.83 -2.62 -6.71
CA CYS A 190 -9.42 -2.39 -6.99
C CYS A 190 -9.30 -1.15 -7.87
N THR A 191 -8.31 -0.33 -7.60
CA THR A 191 -8.11 0.95 -8.30
C THR A 191 -7.76 0.80 -9.78
N HIS A 192 -7.33 -0.39 -10.23
CA HIS A 192 -7.08 -0.69 -11.64
C HIS A 192 -8.31 -1.12 -12.41
N TYR A 193 -9.32 -1.68 -11.75
CA TYR A 193 -10.42 -2.37 -12.42
C TYR A 193 -11.34 -1.47 -13.26
N PRO A 194 -11.49 -0.15 -12.99
CA PRO A 194 -12.19 0.74 -13.91
C PRO A 194 -11.60 0.75 -15.34
N VAL A 195 -10.31 0.46 -15.52
CA VAL A 195 -9.69 0.33 -16.85
C VAL A 195 -10.20 -0.90 -17.61
N LEU A 196 -10.68 -1.91 -16.88
CA LEU A 196 -11.24 -3.15 -17.42
C LEU A 196 -12.76 -3.08 -17.63
N GLU A 197 -13.41 -1.94 -17.33
CA GLU A 197 -14.88 -1.87 -17.24
C GLU A 197 -15.57 -2.31 -18.53
N GLU A 198 -15.07 -1.93 -19.71
CA GLU A 198 -15.62 -2.36 -21.00
C GLU A 198 -15.55 -3.89 -21.18
N LYS A 199 -14.41 -4.49 -20.84
CA LYS A 199 -14.19 -5.94 -20.92
C LYS A 199 -15.05 -6.69 -19.91
N ILE A 200 -15.12 -6.20 -18.67
CA ILE A 200 -15.98 -6.76 -17.62
C ILE A 200 -17.44 -6.69 -18.07
N ARG A 201 -17.87 -5.56 -18.63
CA ARG A 201 -19.24 -5.37 -19.13
C ARG A 201 -19.58 -6.35 -20.24
N ALA A 202 -18.65 -6.64 -21.15
CA ALA A 202 -18.86 -7.56 -22.26
C ALA A 202 -19.13 -9.02 -21.80
N HIS A 203 -18.64 -9.41 -20.62
CA HIS A 203 -18.78 -10.77 -20.08
C HIS A 203 -19.82 -10.89 -18.96
N LEU A 204 -20.24 -9.79 -18.33
CA LEU A 204 -21.29 -9.79 -17.32
C LEU A 204 -22.69 -9.82 -17.95
N PRO A 205 -23.69 -10.48 -17.33
CA PRO A 205 -25.09 -10.39 -17.74
C PRO A 205 -25.61 -8.95 -17.70
N GLU A 206 -26.42 -8.56 -18.69
CA GLU A 206 -26.92 -7.18 -18.87
C GLU A 206 -27.61 -6.61 -17.62
N LYS A 207 -28.32 -7.45 -16.86
CA LYS A 207 -29.01 -7.08 -15.61
C LYS A 207 -28.08 -6.64 -14.47
N VAL A 208 -26.81 -7.04 -14.51
CA VAL A 208 -25.86 -6.80 -13.40
C VAL A 208 -25.25 -5.41 -13.54
N LYS A 209 -25.44 -4.53 -12.56
CA LYS A 209 -24.83 -3.19 -12.53
C LYS A 209 -23.36 -3.27 -12.14
N ILE A 210 -22.52 -2.44 -12.75
CA ILE A 210 -21.12 -2.28 -12.34
C ILE A 210 -21.01 -1.00 -11.52
N VAL A 211 -20.34 -1.08 -10.37
CA VAL A 211 -20.07 0.05 -9.48
C VAL A 211 -18.58 0.26 -9.36
N SER A 212 -18.13 1.46 -9.71
CA SER A 212 -16.75 1.93 -9.57
C SER A 212 -16.64 2.91 -8.38
N GLN A 213 -15.49 2.96 -7.72
CA GLN A 213 -15.36 3.66 -6.43
C GLN A 213 -15.02 5.15 -6.52
N GLY A 214 -14.45 5.63 -7.63
CA GLY A 214 -13.88 6.98 -7.74
C GLY A 214 -14.85 8.08 -7.29
N GLU A 215 -16.04 8.13 -7.88
CA GLU A 215 -17.06 9.14 -7.55
C GLU A 215 -17.58 8.99 -6.11
N ILE A 216 -17.74 7.77 -5.61
CA ILE A 216 -18.21 7.51 -4.24
C ILE A 216 -17.21 8.10 -3.23
N VAL A 217 -15.92 7.79 -3.41
CA VAL A 217 -14.87 8.27 -2.51
C VAL A 217 -14.71 9.78 -2.63
N ALA A 218 -14.84 10.36 -3.84
CA ALA A 218 -14.75 11.80 -4.03
C ALA A 218 -15.85 12.55 -3.28
N ASN A 219 -17.10 12.10 -3.40
CA ASN A 219 -18.23 12.67 -2.66
C ASN A 219 -18.06 12.52 -1.16
N SER A 220 -17.56 11.37 -0.69
CA SER A 220 -17.28 11.16 0.73
C SER A 220 -16.16 12.05 1.26
N LEU A 221 -15.11 12.33 0.47
CA LEU A 221 -14.08 13.29 0.84
C LEU A 221 -14.63 14.72 0.93
N ALA A 222 -15.50 15.12 -0.01
CA ALA A 222 -16.17 16.42 0.02
C ALA A 222 -17.01 16.60 1.29
N ASP A 223 -17.85 15.61 1.61
CA ASP A 223 -18.66 15.57 2.83
C ASP A 223 -17.79 15.54 4.10
N TYR A 224 -16.69 14.77 4.10
CA TYR A 224 -15.73 14.75 5.20
C TYR A 224 -15.16 16.14 5.48
N LEU A 225 -14.68 16.84 4.46
CA LEU A 225 -14.12 18.18 4.60
C LEU A 225 -15.16 19.19 5.09
N GLN A 226 -16.42 19.08 4.63
CA GLN A 226 -17.52 19.91 5.12
C GLN A 226 -17.82 19.68 6.61
N ARG A 227 -17.82 18.41 7.06
CA ARG A 227 -18.08 18.04 8.46
C ARG A 227 -16.89 18.31 9.39
N HIS A 228 -15.70 18.51 8.82
CA HIS A 228 -14.46 18.72 9.56
C HIS A 228 -13.75 20.03 9.15
N PRO A 229 -14.35 21.20 9.44
CA PRO A 229 -13.75 22.50 9.10
C PRO A 229 -12.35 22.67 9.69
N GLU A 230 -12.06 22.07 10.85
CA GLU A 230 -10.75 22.12 11.50
C GLU A 230 -9.62 21.41 10.73
N ILE A 231 -9.99 20.52 9.81
CA ILE A 231 -9.09 19.84 8.88
C ILE A 231 -9.10 20.59 7.54
N GLU A 232 -10.28 20.94 7.04
CA GLU A 232 -10.46 21.62 5.77
C GLU A 232 -9.72 22.96 5.71
N GLU A 233 -9.80 23.80 6.75
CA GLU A 233 -9.10 25.09 6.82
C GLU A 233 -7.57 24.95 6.74
N LYS A 234 -7.03 23.75 7.00
CA LYS A 234 -5.60 23.47 6.87
C LYS A 234 -5.24 23.00 5.47
N CYS A 235 -6.18 22.58 4.64
CA CYS A 235 -5.93 22.17 3.27
C CYS A 235 -5.61 23.39 2.40
N SER A 236 -4.53 23.33 1.63
CA SER A 236 -4.19 24.40 0.69
C SER A 236 -5.04 24.31 -0.58
N ARG A 237 -5.36 25.47 -1.14
CA ARG A 237 -6.38 25.62 -2.18
C ARG A 237 -5.85 26.31 -3.46
N ASN A 238 -4.65 25.96 -3.89
CA ASN A 238 -4.03 26.54 -5.09
C ASN A 238 -4.29 25.72 -6.38
N GLY A 239 -5.00 24.59 -6.26
CA GLY A 239 -5.28 23.67 -7.37
C GLY A 239 -4.04 22.93 -7.93
N THR A 240 -2.94 22.91 -7.18
CA THR A 240 -1.66 22.29 -7.57
C THR A 240 -1.70 20.77 -7.42
N ARG A 241 -0.93 20.08 -8.27
CA ARG A 241 -0.91 18.62 -8.35
C ARG A 241 0.53 18.19 -8.48
N ARG A 242 1.01 17.41 -7.52
CA ARG A 242 2.34 16.80 -7.55
C ARG A 242 2.20 15.29 -7.53
N PHE A 243 2.97 14.63 -8.38
CA PHE A 243 2.96 13.19 -8.51
C PHE A 243 4.32 12.66 -8.13
N CYS A 244 4.36 11.62 -7.30
CA CYS A 244 5.56 10.96 -6.88
C CYS A 244 5.44 9.45 -7.13
N THR A 245 6.56 8.81 -7.44
CA THR A 245 6.66 7.35 -7.57
C THR A 245 7.93 6.84 -6.90
N THR A 246 7.86 5.68 -6.25
CA THR A 246 9.07 4.99 -5.78
C THR A 246 9.75 4.16 -6.88
N GLY A 247 9.05 3.91 -7.98
CA GLY A 247 9.58 3.19 -9.14
C GLY A 247 10.34 4.09 -10.12
N ASP A 248 10.54 3.58 -11.32
CA ASP A 248 11.11 4.36 -12.42
C ASP A 248 10.12 5.45 -12.89
N LYS A 249 10.63 6.68 -13.05
CA LYS A 249 9.80 7.82 -13.46
C LYS A 249 9.25 7.65 -14.87
N ALA A 250 10.07 7.20 -15.81
CA ALA A 250 9.68 7.14 -17.21
C ALA A 250 8.62 6.05 -17.43
N ASP A 251 8.81 4.90 -16.79
CA ASP A 251 7.79 3.85 -16.72
C ASP A 251 6.51 4.41 -16.09
N PHE A 252 6.64 5.17 -14.99
CA PHE A 252 5.47 5.68 -14.30
C PHE A 252 4.65 6.64 -15.16
N ASP A 253 5.31 7.64 -15.75
CA ASP A 253 4.67 8.68 -16.58
C ASP A 253 3.98 8.04 -17.81
N SER A 254 4.58 6.98 -18.37
CA SER A 254 4.04 6.26 -19.53
C SER A 254 2.73 5.52 -19.22
N HIS A 255 2.62 4.90 -18.05
CA HIS A 255 1.42 4.16 -17.62
C HIS A 255 0.37 5.06 -16.98
N ALA A 256 0.79 6.09 -16.23
CA ALA A 256 -0.07 6.96 -15.45
C ALA A 256 -1.17 7.63 -16.28
N SER A 257 -0.87 7.97 -17.54
CA SER A 257 -1.82 8.62 -18.45
C SER A 257 -3.08 7.77 -18.70
N LEU A 258 -2.97 6.44 -18.69
CA LEU A 258 -4.11 5.53 -18.84
C LEU A 258 -5.11 5.67 -17.68
N PHE A 259 -4.61 5.82 -16.45
CA PHE A 259 -5.43 5.89 -15.25
C PHE A 259 -5.92 7.32 -14.98
N PHE A 260 -5.06 8.31 -15.20
CA PHE A 260 -5.34 9.71 -14.92
C PHE A 260 -6.12 10.41 -16.04
N GLY A 261 -6.00 9.94 -17.28
CA GLY A 261 -6.64 10.51 -18.47
C GLY A 261 -5.94 11.75 -19.05
N SER A 262 -4.76 12.12 -18.52
CA SER A 262 -3.90 13.17 -19.08
C SER A 262 -2.45 12.88 -18.73
N ARG A 263 -1.52 13.58 -19.38
CA ARG A 263 -0.08 13.42 -19.14
C ARG A 263 0.25 13.74 -17.67
N VAL A 264 1.04 12.86 -17.06
CA VAL A 264 1.60 13.02 -15.71
C VAL A 264 3.11 13.17 -15.83
N GLU A 265 3.68 13.98 -14.93
CA GLU A 265 5.14 14.08 -14.76
C GLU A 265 5.45 13.86 -13.28
N ALA A 266 5.99 12.69 -12.95
CA ALA A 266 6.27 12.31 -11.58
C ALA A 266 7.68 12.71 -11.11
N GLU A 267 7.84 12.86 -9.81
CA GLU A 267 9.13 12.94 -9.12
C GLU A 267 9.47 11.55 -8.57
N HIS A 268 10.73 11.11 -8.70
CA HIS A 268 11.18 9.88 -8.07
C HIS A 268 11.40 10.10 -6.55
N VAL A 269 10.94 9.15 -5.75
CA VAL A 269 11.13 9.11 -4.30
C VAL A 269 11.84 7.81 -3.95
N ASP A 270 13.05 7.91 -3.45
CA ASP A 270 13.81 6.74 -3.03
C ASP A 270 13.09 6.05 -1.86
N VAL A 271 12.92 4.73 -1.95
CA VAL A 271 12.28 3.90 -0.92
C VAL A 271 12.99 4.08 0.43
N ASP A 272 14.31 4.28 0.45
CA ASP A 272 15.10 4.52 1.66
C ASP A 272 14.69 5.82 2.37
N THR A 273 14.20 6.81 1.62
CA THR A 273 13.70 8.07 2.20
C THR A 273 12.32 7.94 2.84
N LEU A 274 11.60 6.85 2.55
CA LEU A 274 10.38 6.50 3.27
C LEU A 274 10.69 6.07 4.72
N TYR A 275 11.90 5.56 4.97
CA TYR A 275 12.36 5.13 6.30
C TYR A 275 12.92 6.25 7.18
N ALA A 276 12.91 7.51 6.74
CA ALA A 276 13.58 8.57 7.49
C ALA A 276 13.04 8.62 8.94
N PRO A 277 13.88 8.28 9.96
CA PRO A 277 13.42 8.19 11.33
C PRO A 277 12.87 9.54 11.73
N SER A 278 11.67 9.53 12.31
CA SER A 278 11.07 10.73 12.89
C SER A 278 12.13 11.49 13.70
N GLN A 279 12.22 12.80 13.52
CA GLN A 279 13.08 13.69 14.30
C GLN A 279 12.69 13.55 15.78
N GLY A 280 13.30 12.58 16.46
CA GLY A 280 12.85 12.10 17.76
C GLY A 280 13.77 10.98 18.23
N LYS A 281 14.89 11.38 18.82
CA LYS A 281 16.02 10.58 19.32
C LYS A 281 16.90 9.96 18.22
N ARG A 282 18.06 10.60 17.99
CA ARG A 282 19.27 9.89 17.55
C ARG A 282 19.63 8.88 18.65
N TYR A 283 19.08 7.68 18.60
CA TYR A 283 19.71 6.56 19.30
C TYR A 283 21.07 6.36 18.61
N GLY A 284 22.16 6.43 19.38
CA GLY A 284 23.45 6.01 18.85
C GLY A 284 23.31 4.57 18.35
N LEU A 285 23.94 4.26 17.21
CA LEU A 285 24.17 2.85 16.84
C LEU A 285 24.65 2.12 18.10
N PRO A 286 23.98 1.04 18.54
CA PRO A 286 24.42 0.30 19.69
C PRO A 286 25.87 -0.15 19.45
N SER A 287 26.70 -0.09 20.47
CA SER A 287 28.05 -0.67 20.42
C SER A 287 27.90 -2.17 20.11
N THR A 288 28.37 -2.60 18.94
CA THR A 288 28.34 -4.01 18.55
C THR A 288 29.41 -4.75 19.32
N HIS A 289 28.98 -5.56 20.29
CA HIS A 289 29.85 -6.43 21.07
C HIS A 289 30.03 -7.76 20.33
N ILE A 290 31.27 -8.19 20.11
CA ILE A 290 31.56 -9.52 19.54
C ILE A 290 31.61 -10.52 20.68
N PHE A 291 30.81 -11.59 20.61
CA PHE A 291 30.81 -12.68 21.58
C PHE A 291 31.17 -13.99 20.89
N ASP A 292 31.83 -14.89 21.60
CA ASP A 292 31.97 -16.27 21.15
C ASP A 292 30.68 -17.07 21.39
N ASP A 293 30.66 -18.30 20.87
CA ASP A 293 29.61 -19.30 20.95
C ASP A 293 29.32 -19.80 22.37
N THR A 294 30.08 -19.32 23.37
CA THR A 294 29.80 -19.52 24.81
C THR A 294 29.25 -18.26 25.50
N GLY A 295 29.04 -17.17 24.75
CA GLY A 295 28.53 -15.89 25.25
C GLY A 295 29.60 -14.99 25.88
N LYS A 296 30.89 -15.26 25.67
CA LYS A 296 31.98 -14.48 26.26
C LYS A 296 32.47 -13.40 25.28
N LYS A 297 32.58 -12.14 25.72
CA LYS A 297 33.00 -11.01 24.87
C LYS A 297 34.43 -11.22 24.36
N ARG A 298 34.64 -11.14 23.05
CA ARG A 298 35.94 -11.15 22.38
C ARG A 298 36.21 -9.79 21.72
N GLY A 299 37.45 -9.31 21.82
CA GLY A 299 37.92 -8.13 21.08
C GLY A 299 37.37 -6.78 21.56
N GLU A 300 37.83 -5.72 20.91
CA GLU A 300 37.32 -4.35 21.11
C GLU A 300 36.01 -4.14 20.36
N ASP A 301 35.19 -3.20 20.85
CA ASP A 301 33.91 -2.87 20.23
C ASP A 301 34.14 -2.22 18.86
N LEU A 302 33.33 -2.59 17.86
CA LEU A 302 33.42 -1.97 16.54
C LEU A 302 33.14 -0.48 16.64
N THR A 303 34.01 0.33 16.03
CA THR A 303 33.81 1.77 15.94
C THR A 303 32.62 2.10 15.03
N ARG A 304 32.06 3.30 15.19
CA ARG A 304 30.91 3.77 14.41
C ARG A 304 31.12 3.68 12.89
N ASP A 305 32.33 3.97 12.42
CA ASP A 305 32.69 3.92 11.01
C ASP A 305 32.94 2.50 10.50
N GLU A 306 33.22 1.54 11.39
CA GLU A 306 33.32 0.12 11.05
C GLU A 306 31.94 -0.51 10.97
N VAL A 307 31.04 -0.22 11.92
CA VAL A 307 29.62 -0.65 11.84
C VAL A 307 28.97 -0.10 10.58
N ARG A 308 29.25 1.17 10.25
CA ARG A 308 28.76 1.82 9.04
C ARG A 308 29.35 1.21 7.76
N ARG A 309 30.65 0.90 7.72
CA ARG A 309 31.27 0.21 6.56
C ARG A 309 30.79 -1.22 6.38
N VAL A 310 30.46 -1.93 7.46
CA VAL A 310 29.81 -3.25 7.38
C VAL A 310 28.38 -3.09 6.82
N ALA A 311 27.64 -2.05 7.22
CA ALA A 311 26.30 -1.80 6.69
C ALA A 311 26.30 -1.27 5.23
N GLU A 312 27.27 -0.43 4.86
CA GLU A 312 27.40 0.18 3.52
C GLU A 312 28.19 -0.68 2.53
N GLY A 313 28.96 -1.67 3.00
CA GLY A 313 29.86 -2.51 2.17
C GLY A 313 29.16 -3.60 1.35
N PHE A 314 27.86 -3.83 1.54
CA PHE A 314 27.10 -4.81 0.78
C PHE A 314 26.48 -4.18 -0.49
N GLY A 315 27.36 -3.73 -1.39
CA GLY A 315 27.01 -3.50 -2.80
C GLY A 315 26.85 -4.82 -3.58
N PRO A 316 26.36 -4.78 -4.84
CA PRO A 316 25.82 -5.97 -5.52
C PRO A 316 26.85 -7.04 -5.92
N PHE A 317 28.15 -6.81 -5.76
CA PHE A 317 29.21 -7.83 -5.91
C PHE A 317 30.40 -7.45 -5.01
N GLY A 318 30.64 -8.16 -3.91
CA GLY A 318 31.76 -7.85 -3.03
C GLY A 318 31.95 -8.85 -1.89
N LEU A 319 32.84 -9.83 -2.10
CA LEU A 319 33.33 -10.77 -1.10
C LEU A 319 34.26 -10.07 -0.09
N LEU A 320 33.92 -10.09 1.19
CA LEU A 320 34.88 -9.96 2.30
C LEU A 320 35.06 -11.33 2.95
N GLY A 321 35.78 -12.20 2.25
CA GLY A 321 36.01 -13.58 2.67
C GLY A 321 37.14 -13.78 3.69
N ASP A 322 37.95 -12.75 3.99
CA ASP A 322 39.28 -12.99 4.55
C ASP A 322 39.60 -12.29 5.89
N GLN A 323 38.65 -11.60 6.54
CA GLN A 323 38.94 -10.92 7.83
C GLN A 323 38.15 -11.42 9.05
N PHE A 324 37.17 -12.30 8.89
CA PHE A 324 36.49 -12.91 10.03
C PHE A 324 36.37 -14.41 9.75
N GLY A 325 37.04 -15.22 10.58
CA GLY A 325 36.97 -16.67 10.52
C GLY A 325 35.55 -17.19 10.72
N GLU A 326 35.34 -18.46 10.39
CA GLU A 326 34.07 -19.18 10.53
C GLU A 326 33.46 -18.95 11.93
N GLY A 327 32.21 -18.46 12.00
CA GLY A 327 31.53 -18.16 13.25
C GLY A 327 30.09 -17.68 13.05
N ASN A 328 29.38 -17.41 14.15
CA ASN A 328 28.00 -16.90 14.17
C ASN A 328 27.99 -15.40 14.50
N ALA A 329 27.10 -14.61 13.88
CA ALA A 329 26.95 -13.18 14.17
C ALA A 329 25.75 -12.92 15.10
N TRP A 330 25.95 -12.07 16.12
CA TRP A 330 24.92 -11.66 17.10
C TRP A 330 24.69 -10.15 17.03
N PHE A 331 23.42 -9.74 16.92
CA PHE A 331 23.02 -8.34 16.91
C PHE A 331 22.07 -8.05 18.09
N PRO A 332 22.36 -7.07 18.96
CA PRO A 332 21.43 -6.64 20.00
C PRO A 332 20.36 -5.70 19.42
N PHE A 333 19.10 -5.88 19.80
CA PHE A 333 17.97 -5.07 19.31
C PHE A 333 17.19 -4.37 20.44
N ASP A 334 16.67 -3.18 20.12
CA ASP A 334 15.51 -2.57 20.80
C ASP A 334 14.30 -2.61 19.84
N SER A 335 13.12 -2.75 20.43
CA SER A 335 11.89 -3.32 19.87
C SER A 335 11.32 -2.68 18.60
N ASP A 336 11.60 -1.40 18.33
CA ASP A 336 10.98 -0.65 17.22
C ASP A 336 11.71 -0.74 15.87
N GLN A 337 12.95 -1.26 15.81
CA GLN A 337 13.72 -1.45 14.54
C GLN A 337 13.88 -2.92 14.13
N SER A 338 13.23 -3.81 14.88
CA SER A 338 13.39 -5.26 14.81
C SER A 338 13.01 -5.87 13.45
N PHE A 339 11.96 -5.37 12.80
CA PHE A 339 11.42 -6.00 11.58
C PHE A 339 12.28 -5.79 10.33
N TRP A 340 12.85 -4.60 10.14
CA TRP A 340 13.67 -4.29 8.97
C TRP A 340 14.99 -5.07 8.97
N PHE A 341 15.67 -5.11 10.12
CA PHE A 341 16.87 -5.92 10.29
C PHE A 341 16.59 -7.42 10.17
N TYR A 342 15.44 -7.87 10.67
CA TYR A 342 15.02 -9.26 10.59
C TYR A 342 14.82 -9.71 9.14
N GLU A 343 14.04 -8.97 8.34
CA GLU A 343 13.78 -9.32 6.94
C GLU A 343 15.07 -9.27 6.10
N ARG A 344 15.93 -8.27 6.32
CA ARG A 344 17.19 -8.15 5.59
C ARG A 344 18.19 -9.26 5.95
N ALA A 345 18.27 -9.65 7.23
CA ALA A 345 19.06 -10.79 7.66
C ALA A 345 18.52 -12.11 7.09
N ARG A 346 17.20 -12.26 6.94
CA ARG A 346 16.56 -13.42 6.32
C ARG A 346 16.87 -13.56 4.84
N GLU A 347 16.85 -12.45 4.11
CA GLU A 347 17.23 -12.41 2.68
C GLU A 347 18.68 -12.83 2.46
N ILE A 348 19.59 -12.36 3.32
CA ILE A 348 21.03 -12.68 3.26
C ILE A 348 21.28 -14.16 3.60
N ALA A 349 20.58 -14.72 4.58
CA ALA A 349 20.70 -16.14 4.95
C ALA A 349 20.14 -17.10 3.88
N ALA A 350 19.26 -16.62 3.00
CA ALA A 350 18.68 -17.41 1.91
C ALA A 350 19.54 -17.44 0.64
N ASP A 351 20.63 -16.64 0.56
CA ASP A 351 21.56 -16.67 -0.55
C ASP A 351 22.45 -17.94 -0.49
N PRO A 352 22.45 -18.80 -1.52
CA PRO A 352 23.24 -20.04 -1.54
C PRO A 352 24.77 -19.81 -1.56
N GLN A 353 25.24 -18.58 -1.76
CA GLN A 353 26.65 -18.20 -1.61
C GLN A 353 27.00 -17.63 -0.23
N CYS A 354 26.01 -17.47 0.66
CA CYS A 354 26.22 -16.95 2.00
C CYS A 354 26.96 -17.96 2.89
N LYS A 355 28.08 -17.53 3.49
CA LYS A 355 28.89 -18.34 4.41
C LYS A 355 28.35 -18.38 5.86
N TRP A 356 27.25 -17.68 6.13
CA TRP A 356 26.64 -17.54 7.47
C TRP A 356 25.23 -18.15 7.45
N PRO A 357 25.10 -19.49 7.51
CA PRO A 357 23.81 -20.16 7.29
C PRO A 357 22.81 -19.95 8.43
N THR A 358 23.19 -19.26 9.52
CA THR A 358 22.31 -19.03 10.68
C THR A 358 22.61 -17.70 11.34
N VAL A 359 21.59 -16.84 11.45
CA VAL A 359 21.63 -15.59 12.23
C VAL A 359 20.84 -15.84 13.51
N PHE A 360 21.47 -15.68 14.68
CA PHE A 360 20.80 -15.87 15.97
C PHE A 360 20.27 -14.53 16.49
N PHE A 361 18.99 -14.52 16.89
CA PHE A 361 18.33 -13.37 17.47
C PHE A 361 18.29 -13.54 19.00
N GLY A 362 19.04 -12.71 19.72
CA GLY A 362 18.97 -12.65 21.19
C GLY A 362 18.12 -11.47 21.64
N GLY A 363 16.99 -11.73 22.29
CA GLY A 363 16.31 -10.71 23.09
C GLY A 363 17.02 -10.56 24.43
N TYR A 364 17.25 -9.33 24.89
CA TYR A 364 17.51 -9.12 26.32
C TYR A 364 16.20 -9.40 27.08
N GLY A 365 16.28 -10.29 28.08
CA GLY A 365 15.21 -10.50 29.05
C GLY A 365 15.05 -9.33 30.01
#